data_AF-A0A645ADD4-F1
#
_entry.id   AF-A0A645ADD4-F1
#
_cell.length_a   1.000
_cell.length_b   1.000
_cell.length_c   1.000
_cell.angle_alpha   90.00
_cell.angle_beta   90.00
_cell.angle_gamma   90.00
#
_symmetry.space_group_name_H-M   'P 1'
#
loop_
_entity.id
_entity.type
_entity.pdbx_description
1 polymer ?
#
loop_
_entity_poly.entity_id
_entity_poly.type
_entity_poly.pdbx_seq_one_letter_code
_entity_poly.pdbx_strand_id
1 'polypeptide(L)'
;MPAMQFSVGGSEGDYHGKSIQIPEESREAMYLNGGRVMAAVAYELLKDGGKKANEIIAAYKPEFASPDEYMQLADSFYADKTYNIEID
;
A
#
# COMPACT_ATOMS: atom_id res chain seq x y z
N MET A 1 13.38 0.28 -0.97
CA MET A 1 12.84 0.05 -2.33
C MET A 1 11.44 0.63 -2.37
N PRO A 2 11.07 1.44 -3.37
CA PRO A 2 9.70 1.91 -3.52
C PRO A 2 8.75 0.72 -3.77
N ALA A 3 7.58 0.74 -3.13
CA ALA A 3 6.51 -0.22 -3.34
C ALA A 3 5.24 0.51 -3.79
N MET A 4 4.39 -0.18 -4.57
CA MET A 4 3.12 0.35 -5.04
C MET A 4 2.02 -0.66 -4.72
N GLN A 5 0.97 -0.19 -4.07
CA GLN A 5 -0.24 -0.98 -3.83
C GLN A 5 -1.31 -0.60 -4.85
N PHE A 6 -1.70 -1.56 -5.68
CA PHE A 6 -2.83 -1.39 -6.58
C PHE A 6 -4.13 -1.58 -5.80
N SER A 7 -5.10 -0.71 -6.06
CA SER A 7 -6.47 -0.87 -5.56
C SER A 7 -7.40 -1.04 -6.75
N VAL A 8 -8.33 -1.99 -6.62
CA VAL A 8 -9.37 -2.25 -7.61
C VAL A 8 -10.70 -2.04 -6.92
N GLY A 9 -11.56 -1.22 -7.50
CA GLY A 9 -12.90 -0.95 -7.00
C GLY A 9 -13.94 -1.88 -7.64
N GLY A 10 -15.17 -1.84 -7.11
CA GLY A 10 -16.31 -2.60 -7.62
C GLY A 10 -16.90 -3.61 -6.64
N SER A 11 -16.41 -3.66 -5.41
CA SER A 11 -17.13 -4.32 -4.30
C SER A 11 -18.02 -3.34 -3.57
N GLU A 12 -19.15 -3.83 -3.08
CA GLU A 12 -20.09 -3.11 -2.21
C GLU A 12 -20.21 -3.82 -0.86
N GLY A 13 -20.74 -3.10 0.14
CA GLY A 13 -20.92 -3.59 1.49
C GLY A 13 -19.69 -3.39 2.38
N ASP A 14 -19.69 -4.06 3.54
CA ASP A 14 -18.66 -3.88 4.55
C ASP A 14 -17.45 -4.76 4.24
N TYR A 15 -16.28 -4.14 4.08
CA TYR A 15 -15.03 -4.89 4.01
C TYR A 15 -14.82 -5.70 5.31
N HIS A 16 -14.54 -6.99 5.17
CA HIS A 16 -14.50 -7.98 6.26
C HIS A 16 -15.86 -8.28 6.93
N GLY A 17 -16.97 -7.86 6.32
CA GLY A 17 -18.33 -8.17 6.77
C GLY A 17 -19.05 -9.18 5.88
N LYS A 18 -20.19 -9.70 6.36
CA LYS A 18 -21.04 -10.63 5.61
C LYS A 18 -21.78 -9.99 4.42
N SER A 19 -21.81 -8.65 4.38
CA SER A 19 -22.49 -7.85 3.37
C SER A 19 -21.62 -7.63 2.12
N ILE A 20 -20.35 -8.04 2.14
CA ILE A 20 -19.45 -7.83 1.00
C ILE A 20 -19.94 -8.61 -0.21
N GLN A 21 -20.10 -7.91 -1.33
CA GLN A 21 -20.51 -8.48 -2.59
C GLN A 21 -19.84 -7.77 -3.76
N ILE A 22 -19.81 -8.44 -4.91
CA ILE A 22 -19.32 -7.87 -6.16
C ILE A 22 -20.49 -7.93 -7.15
N PRO A 23 -21.18 -6.79 -7.36
CA PRO A 23 -22.27 -6.68 -8.32
C PRO A 23 -21.84 -7.15 -9.70
N GLU A 24 -22.77 -7.71 -10.46
CA GLU A 24 -22.46 -8.35 -11.75
C GLU A 24 -21.79 -7.39 -12.73
N GLU A 25 -22.27 -6.15 -12.79
CA GLU A 25 -21.72 -5.06 -13.58
C GLU A 25 -20.28 -4.68 -13.19
N SER A 26 -19.86 -4.99 -11.95
CA SER A 26 -18.54 -4.67 -11.41
C SER A 26 -17.56 -5.83 -11.45
N ARG A 27 -18.01 -7.05 -11.81
CA ARG A 27 -17.17 -8.25 -11.79
C ARG A 27 -15.98 -8.17 -12.75
N GLU A 28 -16.17 -7.65 -13.96
CA GLU A 28 -15.04 -7.50 -14.89
C GLU A 28 -13.96 -6.57 -14.29
N ALA A 29 -14.38 -5.46 -13.71
CA ALA A 29 -13.46 -4.54 -13.06
C ALA A 29 -12.73 -5.21 -11.89
N MET A 30 -13.48 -5.83 -10.98
CA MET A 30 -12.92 -6.47 -9.79
C MET A 30 -12.00 -7.66 -10.10
N TYR A 31 -12.36 -8.48 -11.09
CA TYR A 31 -11.65 -9.74 -11.37
C TYR A 31 -10.52 -9.58 -12.37
N LEU A 32 -10.64 -8.70 -13.36
CA LEU A 32 -9.70 -8.64 -14.48
C LEU A 32 -8.86 -7.36 -14.48
N ASN A 33 -9.44 -6.21 -14.13
CA ASN A 33 -8.73 -4.94 -14.33
C ASN A 33 -7.53 -4.79 -13.39
N GLY A 34 -7.56 -5.35 -12.19
CA GLY A 34 -6.38 -5.41 -11.31
C GLY A 34 -5.19 -6.06 -12.01
N GLY A 35 -5.40 -7.25 -12.58
CA GLY A 35 -4.37 -7.96 -13.32
C GLY A 35 -3.89 -7.20 -14.56
N ARG A 36 -4.82 -6.61 -15.32
CA ARG A 36 -4.50 -5.82 -16.53
C ARG A 36 -3.65 -4.60 -16.20
N VAL A 37 -4.00 -3.85 -15.15
CA VAL A 37 -3.23 -2.68 -14.70
C VAL A 37 -1.85 -3.10 -14.21
N MET A 38 -1.76 -4.15 -13.37
CA MET A 38 -0.47 -4.66 -12.91
C MET A 38 0.44 -5.08 -14.08
N ALA A 39 -0.10 -5.78 -15.07
CA ALA A 39 0.65 -6.19 -16.26
C ALA A 39 1.12 -4.99 -17.08
N ALA A 40 0.26 -3.99 -17.29
CA ALA A 40 0.62 -2.77 -18.01
C ALA A 40 1.71 -1.97 -17.28
N VAL A 41 1.61 -1.83 -15.95
CA VAL A 41 2.64 -1.15 -15.15
C VAL A 41 3.96 -1.92 -15.19
N ALA A 42 3.93 -3.26 -15.05
CA ALA A 42 5.13 -4.07 -15.14
C ALA A 42 5.82 -3.93 -16.52
N TYR A 43 5.04 -3.93 -17.61
CA TYR A 43 5.55 -3.68 -18.95
C TYR A 43 6.24 -2.32 -19.06
N GLU A 44 5.58 -1.24 -18.63
CA GLU A 44 6.13 0.12 -18.70
C GLU A 44 7.40 0.29 -17.84
N LEU A 45 7.49 -0.41 -16.71
CA LEU A 45 8.66 -0.37 -15.84
C LEU A 45 9.84 -1.16 -16.41
N LEU A 46 9.58 -2.30 -17.07
CA LEU A 46 10.60 -3.26 -17.49
C LEU A 46 10.99 -3.14 -18.97
N LYS A 47 10.18 -2.49 -19.80
CA LYS A 47 10.55 -2.19 -21.19
C LYS A 47 11.85 -1.39 -21.22
N ASP A 48 12.54 -1.47 -22.36
CA ASP A 48 13.83 -0.81 -22.57
C ASP A 48 14.88 -1.20 -21.50
N GLY A 49 14.84 -2.46 -21.04
CA GLY A 49 15.78 -3.00 -20.06
C GLY A 49 15.62 -2.43 -18.65
N GLY A 50 14.43 -1.93 -18.29
CA GLY A 50 14.16 -1.42 -16.95
C GLY A 50 14.58 0.04 -16.74
N LYS A 51 14.83 0.81 -17.80
CA LYS A 51 15.25 2.22 -17.71
C LYS A 51 14.35 3.02 -16.76
N LYS A 52 13.02 2.89 -16.91
CA LYS A 52 12.06 3.62 -16.07
C LYS A 52 12.10 3.20 -14.61
N ALA A 53 12.22 1.89 -14.34
CA ALA A 53 12.35 1.38 -12.98
C ALA A 53 13.62 1.93 -12.30
N ASN A 54 14.75 1.96 -13.00
CA ASN A 54 16.00 2.49 -12.48
C ASN A 54 15.95 3.99 -12.19
N GLU A 55 15.29 4.79 -13.05
CA GLU A 55 15.04 6.22 -12.80
C GLU A 55 14.24 6.43 -11.50
N ILE A 56 13.18 5.63 -11.28
CA ILE A 56 12.36 5.71 -10.07
C ILE A 56 13.15 5.33 -8.83
N ILE A 57 13.94 4.25 -8.89
CA ILE A 57 14.78 3.80 -7.78
C ILE A 57 15.81 4.89 -7.41
N ALA A 58 16.48 5.48 -8.41
CA ALA A 58 17.48 6.51 -8.19
C ALA A 58 16.88 7.80 -7.60
N ALA A 59 15.62 8.13 -7.93
CA ALA A 59 14.92 9.30 -7.41
C ALA A 59 14.20 9.04 -6.07
N TYR A 60 14.07 7.78 -5.64
CA TYR A 60 13.31 7.43 -4.45
C TYR A 60 14.01 7.88 -3.17
N LYS A 61 13.26 8.59 -2.32
CA LYS A 61 13.68 8.97 -0.98
C LYS A 61 12.79 8.22 0.02
N PRO A 62 13.34 7.26 0.78
CA PRO A 62 12.60 6.58 1.85
C PRO A 62 12.07 7.58 2.88
N GLU A 63 10.86 7.33 3.39
CA GLU A 63 10.30 8.12 4.50
C GLU A 63 11.07 7.89 5.80
N PHE A 64 11.48 6.64 6.05
CA PHE A 64 12.33 6.24 7.16
C PHE A 64 13.75 5.95 6.67
N ALA A 65 14.75 6.44 7.39
CA ALA A 65 16.17 6.21 7.09
C ALA A 65 16.58 4.75 7.30
N SER A 66 15.89 4.02 8.18
CA SER A 66 16.12 2.59 8.43
C SER A 66 14.83 1.85 8.82
N PRO A 67 14.80 0.51 8.67
CA PRO A 67 13.74 -0.31 9.25
C PRO A 67 13.59 -0.10 10.76
N ASP A 68 14.69 0.08 11.50
CA ASP A 68 14.65 0.29 12.96
C ASP A 68 13.90 1.57 13.34
N GLU A 69 14.06 2.66 12.58
CA GLU A 69 13.32 3.90 12.80
C GLU A 69 11.80 3.71 12.63
N TYR A 70 11.40 2.97 11.59
CA TYR A 70 10.00 2.59 11.39
C TYR A 70 9.48 1.74 12.56
N MET A 71 10.25 0.76 13.02
CA MET A 71 9.84 -0.12 14.13
C MET A 71 9.72 0.65 15.44
N GLN A 72 10.63 1.60 15.73
CA GLN A 72 10.51 2.48 16.89
C GLN A 72 9.24 3.33 16.87
N LEU A 73 8.87 3.86 15.70
CA LEU A 73 7.60 4.57 15.54
C LEU A 73 6.41 3.64 15.78
N ALA A 74 6.41 2.44 15.18
CA ALA A 74 5.34 1.47 15.35
C ALA A 74 5.17 1.06 16.82
N ASP A 75 6.27 0.80 17.53
CA ASP A 75 6.27 0.45 18.95
C ASP A 75 5.75 1.60 19.82
N SER A 76 6.01 2.85 19.42
CA SER A 76 5.54 4.03 20.15
C SER A 76 4.00 4.15 20.22
N PHE A 77 3.28 3.51 19.28
CA PHE A 77 1.82 3.46 19.28
C PHE A 77 1.24 2.51 20.33
N TYR A 78 2.05 1.56 20.81
CA TYR A 78 1.66 0.56 21.80
C TYR A 78 2.31 0.79 23.17
N ALA A 79 3.15 1.82 23.30
CA ALA A 79 3.74 2.19 24.57
C ALA A 79 2.70 2.89 25.46
N ASP A 80 2.28 2.22 26.53
CA ASP A 80 1.49 2.84 27.61
C ASP A 80 2.31 3.99 28.22
N LYS A 81 1.94 5.23 27.89
CA LYS A 81 2.55 6.41 28.51
C LYS A 81 2.01 6.54 29.93
N THR A 82 2.82 6.15 30.90
CA THR A 82 2.56 6.48 32.31
C THR A 82 2.90 7.95 32.52
N TYR A 83 1.89 8.78 32.72
CA TYR A 83 2.07 10.18 33.11
C TYR A 83 2.08 10.28 34.63
N ASN A 84 3.21 10.67 35.20
CA ASN A 84 3.26 11.06 36.61
C ASN A 84 2.71 12.48 36.72
N ILE A 85 1.43 12.60 37.09
CA ILE A 85 0.82 13.88 37.40
C ILE A 85 0.97 14.07 38.91
N GLU A 86 1.86 14.97 39.30
CA GLU A 86 1.91 15.45 40.68
C GLU A 86 0.71 16.38 40.89
N ILE A 87 -0.14 16.04 41.85
CA ILE A 87 -1.27 16.87 42.28
C ILE A 87 -0.85 17.48 43.61
N ASP A 88 -0.66 18.81 43.61
CA ASP A 88 -0.43 19.62 44.80
C ASP A 88 -1.62 19.60 45.78
#